data_AF-A0A9E3TTG1-F1
#
_entry.id   AF-A0A9E3TTG1-F1
#
_cell.length_a   1.000
_cell.length_b   1.000
_cell.length_c   1.000
_cell.angle_alpha   90.00
_cell.angle_beta   90.00
_cell.angle_gamma   90.00
#
_symmetry.space_group_name_H-M   'P 1'
#
loop_
_entity.id
_entity.type
_entity.pdbx_description
1 polymer ?
#
loop_
_entity_poly.entity_id
_entity_poly.type
_entity_poly.pdbx_seq_one_letter_code
_entity_poly.pdbx_strand_id
1 'polypeptide(L)'
;MPPQKNLMPLGLLIMSLAVVAMNQFTIPRGIAEQTKDHADINVRYARALSELAKHELQQALAENEKATGAFTNVTVERLKNNALIAEERLQHALSGKEHSLHQVHLREVEGNLRIAELNLQNALRLNERLSRMVSEDEMTGLRMSVEVARLALERAKDPAATKSREAHIEWQFDYLRHEMLRLQTRVAELETLARR
;
A
#
# COMPACT_ATOMS: atom_id res chain seq x y z
N MET A 1 -53.33 29.76 -53.51
CA MET A 1 -53.09 31.19 -53.79
C MET A 1 -52.48 31.84 -52.55
N PRO A 2 -51.25 32.39 -52.64
CA PRO A 2 -50.59 33.22 -51.61
C PRO A 2 -51.00 34.72 -51.81
N PRO A 3 -50.35 35.76 -51.23
CA PRO A 3 -49.59 35.96 -49.96
C PRO A 3 -49.98 37.25 -49.17
N GLN A 4 -49.47 37.44 -47.95
CA GLN A 4 -49.06 38.76 -47.38
C GLN A 4 -48.13 38.46 -46.19
N LYS A 5 -46.79 38.56 -46.25
CA LYS A 5 -45.85 39.69 -46.40
C LYS A 5 -45.89 40.74 -45.28
N ASN A 6 -44.73 40.83 -44.59
CA ASN A 6 -44.12 41.99 -43.94
C ASN A 6 -44.62 42.31 -42.50
N LEU A 7 -43.84 42.75 -41.51
CA LEU A 7 -42.51 43.37 -41.43
C LEU A 7 -42.01 43.24 -39.96
N MET A 8 -40.70 43.03 -39.76
CA MET A 8 -40.03 43.32 -38.47
C MET A 8 -40.00 44.84 -38.22
N PRO A 9 -39.83 45.28 -36.96
CA PRO A 9 -38.98 46.41 -36.67
C PRO A 9 -37.72 45.97 -35.92
N LEU A 10 -36.60 46.39 -36.53
CA LEU A 10 -35.27 46.56 -35.98
C LEU A 10 -35.35 47.36 -34.67
N GLY A 11 -34.81 46.81 -33.58
CA GLY A 11 -34.56 47.52 -32.32
C GLY A 11 -33.09 47.40 -31.93
N LEU A 12 -32.38 48.51 -32.03
CA LEU A 12 -30.93 48.71 -31.82
C LEU A 12 -30.43 48.25 -30.42
N LEU A 13 -29.39 47.42 -30.45
CA LEU A 13 -28.05 47.64 -29.88
C LEU A 13 -27.90 48.73 -28.80
N ILE A 14 -27.73 48.32 -27.53
CA ILE A 14 -26.89 49.05 -26.55
C ILE A 14 -25.97 48.05 -25.86
N MET A 15 -24.68 48.32 -26.02
CA MET A 15 -23.57 47.70 -25.30
C MET A 15 -23.67 47.98 -23.80
N SER A 16 -23.63 46.93 -22.99
CA SER A 16 -23.34 47.02 -21.56
C SER A 16 -22.19 46.08 -21.22
N LEU A 17 -21.01 46.69 -21.23
CA LEU A 17 -19.73 46.30 -20.63
C LEU A 17 -19.75 45.05 -19.74
N ALA A 18 -18.89 44.11 -20.11
CA ALA A 18 -18.38 43.07 -19.25
C ALA A 18 -17.73 43.68 -17.99
N VAL A 19 -18.31 43.42 -16.82
CA VAL A 19 -17.58 43.37 -15.56
C VAL A 19 -17.50 41.91 -15.17
N VAL A 20 -16.60 41.19 -15.86
CA VAL A 20 -16.01 39.98 -15.30
C VAL A 20 -15.13 40.49 -14.17
N ALA A 21 -15.72 40.59 -12.96
CA ALA A 21 -14.95 40.72 -11.75
C ALA A 21 -14.07 39.48 -11.67
N MET A 22 -12.83 39.65 -12.11
CA MET A 22 -11.72 38.76 -11.82
C MET A 22 -11.66 38.62 -10.30
N ASN A 23 -12.27 37.55 -9.77
CA ASN A 23 -11.85 36.97 -8.51
C ASN A 23 -10.44 36.43 -8.73
N GLN A 24 -9.45 37.33 -8.71
CA GLN A 24 -8.08 36.98 -8.43
C GLN A 24 -8.06 36.57 -6.96
N PHE A 25 -8.42 35.30 -6.72
CA PHE A 25 -8.06 34.60 -5.50
C PHE A 25 -6.54 34.46 -5.57
N THR A 26 -5.83 35.52 -5.20
CA THR A 26 -4.40 35.50 -4.95
C THR A 26 -4.18 34.45 -3.87
N ILE A 27 -3.74 33.27 -4.28
CA ILE A 27 -3.21 32.25 -3.38
C ILE A 27 -2.09 32.96 -2.59
N PRO A 28 -2.18 33.06 -1.26
CA PRO A 28 -1.16 33.73 -0.48
C PRO A 28 0.19 33.06 -0.73
N ARG A 29 1.20 33.88 -1.07
CA ARG A 29 2.56 33.48 -1.44
C ARG A 29 3.20 32.50 -0.44
N GLY A 30 2.76 32.51 0.83
CA GLY A 30 3.22 31.59 1.87
C GLY A 30 2.79 30.13 1.73
N ILE A 31 1.71 29.81 0.99
CA ILE A 31 1.29 28.41 0.79
C ILE A 31 2.22 27.69 -0.20
N ALA A 32 2.73 28.39 -1.20
CA ALA A 32 3.62 27.81 -2.22
C ALA A 32 5.02 27.48 -1.68
N GLU A 33 5.49 28.19 -0.66
CA GLU A 33 6.75 27.86 0.04
C GLU A 33 6.58 26.66 0.98
N GLN A 34 5.48 26.60 1.73
CA GLN A 34 5.17 25.45 2.60
C GLN A 34 4.99 24.15 1.80
N THR A 35 4.31 24.17 0.66
CA THR A 35 4.11 22.95 -0.15
C THR A 35 5.42 22.43 -0.76
N LYS A 36 6.38 23.31 -1.06
CA LYS A 36 7.69 22.92 -1.59
C LYS A 36 8.60 22.31 -0.52
N ASP A 37 8.56 22.85 0.70
CA ASP A 37 9.27 22.32 1.87
C ASP A 37 8.70 20.95 2.32
N HIS A 38 7.36 20.82 2.29
CA HIS A 38 6.69 19.54 2.58
C HIS A 38 6.91 18.47 1.49
N ALA A 39 7.01 18.84 0.22
CA ALA A 39 7.37 17.90 -0.84
C ALA A 39 8.81 17.40 -0.66
N ASP A 40 9.74 18.28 -0.27
CA ASP A 40 11.14 17.92 -0.01
C ASP A 40 11.28 16.93 1.16
N ILE A 41 10.59 17.16 2.29
CA ILE A 41 10.68 16.25 3.44
C ILE A 41 10.09 14.87 3.13
N ASN A 42 8.99 14.79 2.38
CA ASN A 42 8.37 13.51 2.01
C ASN A 42 9.28 12.67 1.11
N VAL A 43 9.95 13.29 0.14
CA VAL A 43 10.92 12.62 -0.73
C VAL A 43 12.13 12.16 0.08
N ARG A 44 12.68 13.00 0.95
CA ARG A 44 13.83 12.65 1.81
C ARG A 44 13.50 11.51 2.76
N TYR A 45 12.33 11.52 3.37
CA TYR A 45 11.85 10.45 4.24
C TYR A 45 11.67 9.13 3.47
N ALA A 46 10.98 9.16 2.32
CA ALA A 46 10.78 7.98 1.50
C ALA A 46 12.11 7.40 0.99
N ARG A 47 13.08 8.25 0.67
CA ARG A 47 14.44 7.83 0.28
C ARG A 47 15.14 7.10 1.43
N ALA A 48 15.15 7.69 2.62
CA ALA A 48 15.78 7.07 3.79
C ALA A 48 15.17 5.71 4.12
N LEU A 49 13.83 5.57 4.02
CA LEU A 49 13.16 4.27 4.19
C LEU A 49 13.55 3.24 3.13
N SER A 50 13.63 3.65 1.85
CA SER A 50 14.07 2.76 0.76
C SER A 50 15.52 2.29 0.99
N GLU A 51 16.42 3.19 1.38
CA GLU A 51 17.81 2.87 1.68
C GLU A 51 17.93 1.91 2.88
N LEU A 52 17.20 2.17 3.97
CA LEU A 52 17.18 1.29 5.14
C LEU A 52 16.69 -0.12 4.78
N ALA A 53 15.54 -0.23 4.10
CA ALA A 53 14.97 -1.53 3.74
C ALA A 53 15.89 -2.33 2.80
N LYS A 54 16.58 -1.66 1.88
CA LYS A 54 17.60 -2.29 1.01
C LYS A 54 18.82 -2.75 1.82
N HIS A 55 19.29 -1.94 2.77
CA HIS A 55 20.40 -2.29 3.64
C HIS A 55 20.06 -3.54 4.49
N GLU A 56 18.89 -3.59 5.11
CA GLU A 56 18.42 -4.75 5.88
C GLU A 56 18.36 -6.02 5.02
N LEU A 57 17.85 -5.92 3.80
CA LEU A 57 17.84 -7.04 2.85
C LEU A 57 19.27 -7.49 2.49
N GLN A 58 20.15 -6.55 2.15
CA GLN A 58 21.55 -6.86 1.80
C GLN A 58 22.28 -7.52 2.96
N GLN A 59 22.07 -7.03 4.19
CA GLN A 59 22.63 -7.63 5.39
C GLN A 59 22.15 -9.07 5.56
N ALA A 60 20.84 -9.33 5.45
CA ALA A 60 20.30 -10.68 5.58
C ALA A 60 20.83 -11.65 4.51
N LEU A 61 21.00 -11.18 3.27
CA LEU A 61 21.59 -11.96 2.19
C LEU A 61 23.08 -12.26 2.47
N ALA A 62 23.87 -11.26 2.87
CA ALA A 62 25.28 -11.43 3.18
C ALA A 62 25.50 -12.35 4.40
N GLU A 63 24.62 -12.31 5.40
CA GLU A 63 24.66 -13.24 6.52
C GLU A 63 24.33 -14.68 6.09
N ASN A 64 23.36 -14.85 5.19
CA ASN A 64 23.04 -16.16 4.60
C ASN A 64 24.17 -16.73 3.72
N GLU A 65 24.95 -15.88 3.05
CA GLU A 65 26.15 -16.30 2.31
C GLU A 65 27.25 -16.80 3.25
N LYS A 66 27.42 -16.16 4.41
CA LYS A 66 28.43 -16.55 5.42
C LYS A 66 28.01 -17.79 6.20
N ALA A 67 26.73 -17.90 6.52
CA ALA A 67 26.17 -19.00 7.31
C ALA A 67 24.79 -19.37 6.73
N THR A 68 24.75 -20.50 6.03
CA THR A 68 23.51 -21.01 5.42
C THR A 68 22.39 -21.09 6.45
N GLY A 69 21.32 -20.33 6.22
CA GLY A 69 20.13 -20.33 7.07
C GLY A 69 20.20 -19.41 8.30
N ALA A 70 21.18 -18.49 8.37
CA ALA A 70 21.17 -17.41 9.36
C ALA A 70 19.82 -16.65 9.38
N PHE A 71 19.26 -16.42 8.19
CA PHE A 71 17.89 -15.98 7.97
C PHE A 71 17.09 -17.04 7.22
N THR A 72 15.88 -17.31 7.71
CA THR A 72 14.93 -18.17 7.02
C THR A 72 14.53 -17.59 5.67
N ASN A 73 14.17 -18.43 4.69
CA ASN A 73 13.67 -17.98 3.39
C ASN A 73 12.46 -17.05 3.53
N VAL A 74 11.60 -17.28 4.53
CA VAL A 74 10.44 -16.41 4.82
C VAL A 74 10.89 -15.02 5.22
N THR A 75 11.91 -14.92 6.08
CA THR A 75 12.46 -13.63 6.51
C THR A 75 13.07 -12.88 5.33
N VAL A 76 13.84 -13.57 4.48
CA VAL A 76 14.43 -12.97 3.27
C VAL A 76 13.34 -12.47 2.32
N GLU A 77 12.29 -13.25 2.07
CA GLU A 77 11.17 -12.82 1.21
C GLU A 77 10.41 -11.63 1.79
N ARG A 78 10.25 -11.56 3.12
CA ARG A 78 9.69 -10.38 3.78
C ARG A 78 10.55 -9.14 3.57
N LEU A 79 11.86 -9.25 3.72
CA LEU A 79 12.80 -8.15 3.51
C LEU A 79 12.81 -7.69 2.04
N LYS A 80 12.74 -8.62 1.08
CA LYS A 80 12.57 -8.30 -0.34
C LYS A 80 11.30 -7.51 -0.60
N ASN A 81 10.19 -7.96 -0.02
CA ASN A 81 8.91 -7.26 -0.15
C ASN A 81 8.97 -5.85 0.44
N ASN A 82 9.58 -5.68 1.62
CA ASN A 82 9.75 -4.39 2.26
C ASN A 82 10.59 -3.43 1.40
N ALA A 83 11.71 -3.90 0.86
CA ALA A 83 12.57 -3.10 -0.01
C ALA A 83 11.85 -2.67 -1.30
N LEU A 84 11.05 -3.56 -1.89
CA LEU A 84 10.24 -3.27 -3.07
C LEU A 84 9.19 -2.18 -2.77
N ILE A 85 8.41 -2.35 -1.70
CA ILE A 85 7.37 -1.39 -1.30
C ILE A 85 7.97 -0.02 -0.97
N ALA A 86 9.09 0.02 -0.25
CA ALA A 86 9.76 1.26 0.10
C ALA A 86 10.26 2.01 -1.15
N GLU A 87 10.76 1.29 -2.15
CA GLU A 87 11.14 1.87 -3.44
C GLU A 87 9.92 2.44 -4.20
N GLU A 88 8.82 1.70 -4.28
CA GLU A 88 7.61 2.19 -4.94
C GLU A 88 7.03 3.43 -4.24
N ARG A 89 7.11 3.50 -2.91
CA ARG A 89 6.74 4.69 -2.13
C ARG A 89 7.65 5.89 -2.42
N LEU A 90 8.95 5.66 -2.63
CA LEU A 90 9.87 6.71 -3.09
C LEU A 90 9.48 7.19 -4.50
N GLN A 91 9.19 6.29 -5.43
CA GLN A 91 8.75 6.66 -6.77
C GLN A 91 7.42 7.43 -6.76
N HIS A 92 6.49 7.07 -5.87
CA HIS A 92 5.28 7.86 -5.61
C HIS A 92 5.65 9.27 -5.15
N ALA A 93 6.49 9.40 -4.12
CA ALA A 93 6.90 10.69 -3.57
C ALA A 93 7.60 11.59 -4.61
N LEU A 94 8.41 11.00 -5.50
CA LEU A 94 9.10 11.71 -6.59
C LEU A 94 8.15 12.13 -7.72
N SER A 95 7.16 11.30 -8.06
CA SER A 95 6.28 11.55 -9.20
C SER A 95 5.04 12.40 -8.88
N GLY A 96 4.63 12.44 -7.60
CA GLY A 96 3.44 13.17 -7.14
C GLY A 96 2.12 12.66 -7.70
N LYS A 97 2.09 11.44 -8.30
CA LYS A 97 0.90 10.88 -8.95
C LYS A 97 0.05 10.08 -7.96
N GLU A 98 -1.18 10.53 -7.72
CA GLU A 98 -2.16 9.89 -6.83
C GLU A 98 -2.42 8.40 -7.15
N HIS A 99 -2.36 8.01 -8.43
CA HIS A 99 -2.58 6.63 -8.87
C HIS A 99 -1.50 5.64 -8.39
N SER A 100 -0.36 6.12 -7.86
CA SER A 100 0.71 5.24 -7.42
C SER A 100 0.51 4.64 -6.02
N LEU A 101 -0.38 5.19 -5.17
CA LEU A 101 -0.66 4.59 -3.85
C LEU A 101 -1.41 3.26 -3.97
N HIS A 102 -2.35 3.15 -4.89
CA HIS A 102 -3.04 1.89 -5.16
C HIS A 102 -2.07 0.79 -5.64
N GLN A 103 -1.08 1.16 -6.46
CA GLN A 103 -0.06 0.21 -6.95
C GLN A 103 0.86 -0.27 -5.82
N VAL A 104 1.37 0.67 -5.00
CA VAL A 104 2.15 0.35 -3.79
C VAL A 104 1.38 -0.62 -2.91
N HIS A 105 0.10 -0.34 -2.74
CA HIS A 105 -0.77 -1.15 -1.92
C HIS A 105 -0.97 -2.56 -2.53
N LEU A 106 -1.29 -2.66 -3.82
CA LEU A 106 -1.48 -3.94 -4.50
C LEU A 106 -0.23 -4.83 -4.36
N ARG A 107 0.94 -4.23 -4.45
CA ARG A 107 2.23 -4.90 -4.28
C ARG A 107 2.45 -5.43 -2.87
N GLU A 108 2.03 -4.66 -1.88
CA GLU A 108 2.07 -5.06 -0.47
C GLU A 108 1.24 -6.32 -0.23
N VAL A 109 0.00 -6.36 -0.71
CA VAL A 109 -0.87 -7.55 -0.53
C VAL A 109 -0.42 -8.75 -1.37
N GLU A 110 0.14 -8.55 -2.56
CA GLU A 110 0.78 -9.62 -3.34
C GLU A 110 1.94 -10.26 -2.56
N GLY A 111 2.78 -9.42 -1.94
CA GLY A 111 3.86 -9.89 -1.09
C GLY A 111 3.39 -10.65 0.14
N ASN A 112 2.35 -10.17 0.80
CA ASN A 112 1.76 -10.83 1.96
C ASN A 112 1.22 -12.22 1.63
N LEU A 113 0.57 -12.39 0.46
CA LEU A 113 0.12 -13.69 -0.02
C LEU A 113 1.31 -14.63 -0.22
N ARG A 114 2.36 -14.20 -0.93
CA ARG A 114 3.57 -15.02 -1.13
C ARG A 114 4.19 -15.47 0.20
N ILE A 115 4.27 -14.58 1.18
CA ILE A 115 4.80 -14.90 2.53
C ILE A 115 3.92 -15.93 3.24
N ALA A 116 2.59 -15.78 3.19
CA ALA A 116 1.66 -16.73 3.78
C ALA A 116 1.79 -18.13 3.13
N GLU A 117 1.87 -18.19 1.80
CA GLU A 117 2.05 -19.44 1.05
C GLU A 117 3.38 -20.12 1.39
N LEU A 118 4.47 -19.36 1.51
CA LEU A 118 5.78 -19.88 1.91
C LEU A 118 5.75 -20.45 3.33
N ASN A 119 5.06 -19.81 4.27
CA ASN A 119 4.89 -20.35 5.62
C ASN A 119 4.16 -21.69 5.61
N LEU A 120 3.04 -21.78 4.89
CA LEU A 120 2.29 -23.03 4.75
C LEU A 120 3.14 -24.12 4.08
N GLN A 121 3.84 -23.80 3.00
CA GLN A 121 4.70 -24.73 2.29
C GLN A 121 5.84 -25.25 3.19
N ASN A 122 6.44 -24.38 4.02
CA ASN A 122 7.46 -24.79 4.97
C ASN A 122 6.92 -25.77 6.01
N ALA A 123 5.74 -25.49 6.56
CA ALA A 123 5.09 -26.37 7.53
C ALA A 123 4.73 -27.73 6.92
N LEU A 124 4.21 -27.75 5.68
CA LEU A 124 3.96 -29.00 4.94
C LEU A 124 5.25 -29.81 4.77
N ARG A 125 6.34 -29.18 4.31
CA ARG A 125 7.65 -29.85 4.15
C ARG A 125 8.23 -30.38 5.46
N LEU A 126 7.99 -29.68 6.57
CA LEU A 126 8.39 -30.15 7.89
C LEU A 126 7.60 -31.40 8.28
N ASN A 127 6.28 -31.40 8.10
CA ASN A 127 5.42 -32.54 8.40
C ASN A 127 5.68 -33.76 7.50
N GLU A 128 6.08 -33.55 6.25
CA GLU A 128 6.52 -34.62 5.33
C GLU A 128 7.80 -35.32 5.81
N ARG A 129 8.75 -34.53 6.35
CA ARG A 129 10.05 -35.04 6.80
C ARG A 129 10.00 -35.60 8.22
N LEU A 130 9.23 -34.95 9.07
CA LEU A 130 9.12 -35.20 10.50
C LEU A 130 7.64 -35.24 10.83
N SER A 131 7.07 -36.45 10.81
CA SER A 131 5.64 -36.68 11.00
C SER A 131 5.10 -35.91 12.20
N ARG A 132 4.14 -35.00 11.94
CA ARG A 132 3.42 -34.18 12.93
C ARG A 132 4.31 -33.24 13.75
N MET A 133 5.38 -32.72 13.17
CA MET A 133 6.18 -31.66 13.81
C MET A 133 5.38 -30.36 13.98
N VAL A 134 4.54 -30.02 13.01
CA VAL A 134 3.57 -28.92 13.07
C VAL A 134 2.20 -29.52 13.35
N SER A 135 1.53 -29.01 14.38
CA SER A 135 0.21 -29.50 14.80
C SER A 135 -0.88 -29.21 13.77
N GLU A 136 -1.97 -29.99 13.77
CA GLU A 136 -3.11 -29.75 12.86
C GLU A 136 -3.77 -28.37 13.08
N ASP A 137 -3.80 -27.89 14.32
CA ASP A 137 -4.32 -26.55 14.64
C ASP A 137 -3.46 -25.46 14.01
N GLU A 138 -2.13 -25.59 14.11
CA GLU A 138 -1.17 -24.65 13.50
C GLU A 138 -1.22 -24.73 11.97
N MET A 139 -1.35 -25.93 11.40
CA MET A 139 -1.59 -26.13 9.97
C MET A 139 -2.88 -25.45 9.49
N THR A 140 -3.95 -25.53 10.28
CA THR A 140 -5.22 -24.86 10.00
C THR A 140 -5.04 -23.35 10.03
N GLY A 141 -4.35 -22.81 11.03
CA GLY A 141 -4.02 -21.38 11.11
C GLY A 141 -3.24 -20.89 9.89
N LEU A 142 -2.25 -21.66 9.42
CA LEU A 142 -1.47 -21.32 8.22
C LEU A 142 -2.33 -21.32 6.94
N ARG A 143 -3.24 -22.29 6.78
CA ARG A 143 -4.18 -22.32 5.64
C ARG A 143 -5.12 -21.12 5.66
N MET A 144 -5.64 -20.77 6.83
CA MET A 144 -6.51 -19.60 7.01
C MET A 144 -5.75 -18.29 6.73
N SER A 145 -4.48 -18.21 7.11
CA SER A 145 -3.63 -17.07 6.79
C SER A 145 -3.44 -16.90 5.27
N VAL A 146 -3.29 -18.00 4.52
CA VAL A 146 -3.23 -17.96 3.04
C VAL A 146 -4.56 -17.48 2.46
N GLU A 147 -5.69 -17.99 2.96
CA GLU A 147 -7.02 -17.60 2.50
C GLU A 147 -7.29 -16.11 2.72
N VAL A 148 -6.99 -15.59 3.91
CA VAL A 148 -7.13 -14.17 4.23
C VAL A 148 -6.27 -13.31 3.29
N ALA A 149 -5.02 -13.71 3.05
CA ALA A 149 -4.13 -12.96 2.15
C ALA A 149 -4.62 -13.00 0.69
N ARG A 150 -5.22 -14.11 0.25
CA ARG A 150 -5.83 -14.22 -1.09
C ARG A 150 -7.04 -13.31 -1.23
N LEU A 151 -7.96 -13.34 -0.27
CA LEU A 151 -9.15 -12.47 -0.26
C LEU A 151 -8.76 -10.99 -0.16
N ALA A 152 -7.69 -10.66 0.58
CA ALA A 152 -7.15 -9.31 0.63
C ALA A 152 -6.65 -8.87 -0.76
N LEU A 153 -5.96 -9.73 -1.50
CA LEU A 153 -5.52 -9.44 -2.87
C LEU A 153 -6.69 -9.30 -3.84
N GLU A 154 -7.69 -10.17 -3.77
CA GLU A 154 -8.92 -10.08 -4.57
C GLU A 154 -9.64 -8.75 -4.33
N ARG A 155 -9.81 -8.39 -3.06
CA ARG A 155 -10.40 -7.11 -2.65
C ARG A 155 -9.56 -5.92 -3.13
N ALA A 156 -8.23 -6.00 -3.08
CA ALA A 156 -7.34 -4.94 -3.55
C ALA A 156 -7.44 -4.72 -5.07
N LYS A 157 -7.76 -5.77 -5.82
CA LYS A 157 -7.96 -5.71 -7.27
C LYS A 157 -9.34 -5.18 -7.67
N ASP A 158 -10.32 -5.23 -6.78
CA ASP A 158 -11.68 -4.75 -7.04
C ASP A 158 -11.74 -3.21 -7.01
N PRO A 159 -12.00 -2.54 -8.14
CA PRO A 159 -12.11 -1.08 -8.18
C PRO A 159 -13.26 -0.54 -7.31
N ALA A 160 -14.28 -1.34 -7.04
CA ALA A 160 -15.39 -0.94 -6.16
C ALA A 160 -14.95 -0.89 -4.69
N ALA A 161 -14.06 -1.78 -4.27
CA ALA A 161 -13.52 -1.82 -2.91
C ALA A 161 -12.48 -0.73 -2.63
N THR A 162 -11.82 -0.20 -3.67
CA THR A 162 -10.79 0.86 -3.55
C THR A 162 -11.28 2.24 -3.96
N LYS A 163 -12.59 2.43 -4.14
CA LYS A 163 -13.19 3.66 -4.70
C LYS A 163 -13.14 4.86 -3.76
N SER A 164 -13.12 4.65 -2.44
CA SER A 164 -13.02 5.74 -1.46
C SER A 164 -11.75 5.65 -0.63
N ARG A 165 -11.21 6.81 -0.27
CA ARG A 165 -10.04 6.92 0.60
C ARG A 165 -10.34 6.36 2.00
N GLU A 166 -11.57 6.53 2.47
CA GLU A 166 -12.06 6.02 3.74
C GLU A 166 -12.03 4.49 3.77
N ALA A 167 -12.54 3.83 2.71
CA ALA A 167 -12.51 2.37 2.60
C ALA A 167 -11.07 1.83 2.56
N HIS A 168 -10.15 2.56 1.92
CA HIS A 168 -8.75 2.21 1.91
C HIS A 168 -8.10 2.30 3.31
N ILE A 169 -8.38 3.38 4.05
CA ILE A 169 -7.86 3.58 5.42
C ILE A 169 -8.44 2.56 6.40
N GLU A 170 -9.76 2.35 6.37
CA GLU A 170 -10.45 1.36 7.22
C GLU A 170 -9.81 -0.02 7.06
N TRP A 171 -9.52 -0.40 5.82
CA TRP A 171 -8.88 -1.66 5.56
C TRP A 171 -7.42 -1.73 6.04
N GLN A 172 -6.62 -0.67 5.87
CA GLN A 172 -5.28 -0.62 6.46
C GLN A 172 -5.33 -0.82 7.98
N PHE A 173 -6.34 -0.24 8.65
CA PHE A 173 -6.56 -0.47 10.08
C PHE A 173 -6.94 -1.91 10.42
N ASP A 174 -7.84 -2.52 9.65
CA ASP A 174 -8.23 -3.92 9.85
C ASP A 174 -7.03 -4.86 9.67
N TYR A 175 -6.21 -4.61 8.66
CA TYR A 175 -4.97 -5.34 8.45
C TYR A 175 -3.99 -5.18 9.61
N LEU A 176 -3.72 -3.94 10.05
CA LEU A 176 -2.84 -3.68 11.20
C LEU A 176 -3.36 -4.32 12.49
N ARG A 177 -4.67 -4.31 12.72
CA ARG A 177 -5.31 -4.96 13.86
C ARG A 177 -5.07 -6.48 13.83
N HIS A 178 -5.21 -7.09 12.66
CA HIS A 178 -4.95 -8.51 12.48
C HIS A 178 -3.47 -8.87 12.72
N GLU A 179 -2.55 -8.11 12.13
CA GLU A 179 -1.11 -8.30 12.32
C GLU A 179 -0.69 -8.13 13.79
N MET A 180 -1.22 -7.11 14.46
CA MET A 180 -0.96 -6.86 15.87
C MET A 180 -1.46 -8.01 16.75
N LEU A 181 -2.68 -8.51 16.51
CA LEU A 181 -3.20 -9.66 17.24
C LEU A 181 -2.32 -10.90 17.03
N ARG A 182 -1.90 -11.17 15.79
CA ARG A 182 -1.01 -12.29 15.48
C ARG A 182 0.34 -12.17 16.21
N LEU A 183 0.92 -10.97 16.23
CA LEU A 183 2.17 -10.71 16.94
C LEU A 183 2.01 -10.90 18.46
N GLN A 184 0.92 -10.41 19.04
CA GLN A 184 0.62 -10.58 20.47
C GLN A 184 0.50 -12.06 20.85
N THR A 185 -0.24 -12.85 20.06
CA THR A 185 -0.35 -14.31 20.29
C THR A 185 1.02 -14.98 20.24
N ARG A 186 1.84 -14.64 19.25
CA ARG A 186 3.17 -15.23 19.07
C ARG A 186 4.16 -14.82 20.16
N VAL A 187 4.08 -13.60 20.66
CA VAL A 187 4.85 -13.16 21.83
C VAL A 187 4.42 -13.94 23.08
N ALA A 188 3.12 -14.12 23.32
CA ALA A 188 2.61 -14.89 24.45
C ALA A 188 3.06 -16.37 24.42
N GLU A 189 3.10 -16.97 23.22
CA GLU A 189 3.65 -18.31 23.02
C GLU A 189 5.14 -18.37 23.38
N LEU A 190 5.94 -17.41 22.91
CA LEU A 190 7.37 -17.33 23.21
C LEU A 190 7.64 -17.11 24.71
N GLU A 191 6.85 -16.27 25.37
CA GLU A 191 6.94 -16.07 26.82
C GLU A 191 6.60 -17.35 27.59
N THR A 192 5.64 -18.13 27.11
CA THR A 192 5.27 -19.42 27.72
C THR A 192 6.39 -20.45 27.56
N LEU A 193 7.06 -20.47 26.40
CA LEU A 193 8.21 -21.35 26.15
C LEU A 193 9.42 -20.95 26.99
N ALA A 194 9.72 -19.66 27.14
CA ALA A 194 10.86 -19.17 27.91
C ALA A 194 10.76 -19.44 29.42
N ARG A 195 9.56 -19.74 29.93
CA ARG A 195 9.31 -20.09 31.34
C ARG A 195 9.42 -21.58 31.64
N ARG A 196 9.57 -22.42 30.62
CA ARG A 196 9.75 -23.87 30.76
C ARG A 196 11.24 -24.22 30.80
#